data_AF-A0A432SVX2-F1
#
_entry.id   AF-A0A432SVX2-F1
#
_cell.length_a   1.000
_cell.length_b   1.000
_cell.length_c   1.000
_cell.angle_alpha   90.00
_cell.angle_beta   90.00
_cell.angle_gamma   90.00
#
_symmetry.space_group_name_H-M   'P 1'
#
loop_
_entity.id
_entity.type
_entity.pdbx_description
1 polymer ?
#
loop_
_entity_poly.entity_id
_entity_poly.type
_entity_poly.pdbx_seq_one_letter_code
_entity_poly.pdbx_strand_id
1 'polypeptide(L)' 'IIAIANSLHYSVVAEGVETKAQLDCLEEHGCHIIQGFYYYKPMSADEIMILLDA' A
#
# COMPACT_ATOMS: atom_id res chain seq x y z
N ILE A 1 -13.99 4.18 6.44
CA ILE A 1 -13.77 3.04 5.52
C ILE A 1 -13.03 1.92 6.22
N ILE A 2 -11.81 2.15 6.72
CA ILE A 2 -11.01 1.12 7.42
C ILE A 2 -11.77 0.47 8.58
N ALA A 3 -12.36 1.26 9.48
CA ALA A 3 -13.17 0.71 10.58
C ALA A 3 -14.35 -0.17 10.11
N ILE A 4 -14.99 0.20 8.99
CA ILE A 4 -16.10 -0.58 8.42
C ILE A 4 -15.57 -1.90 7.85
N ALA A 5 -14.49 -1.86 7.05
CA ALA A 5 -13.86 -3.05 6.49
C ALA A 5 -13.37 -4.01 7.58
N ASN A 6 -12.76 -3.49 8.64
CA ASN A 6 -12.32 -4.29 9.79
C ASN A 6 -13.50 -4.98 10.48
N SER A 7 -14.63 -4.28 10.66
CA SER A 7 -15.84 -4.88 11.25
C SER A 7 -16.46 -5.99 10.40
N LEU A 8 -16.17 -5.98 9.09
CA LEU A 8 -16.63 -6.95 8.11
C LEU A 8 -15.56 -7.99 7.75
N HIS A 9 -14.41 -7.98 8.44
CA HIS A 9 -13.26 -8.83 8.16
C HIS A 9 -12.72 -8.74 6.72
N TYR A 10 -12.85 -7.58 6.09
CA TYR A 10 -12.28 -7.31 4.77
C TYR A 10 -10.88 -6.71 4.88
N SER A 11 -10.01 -7.11 3.95
CA SER A 11 -8.74 -6.43 3.69
C SER A 11 -8.99 -5.13 2.91
N VAL A 12 -8.25 -4.08 3.24
CA VAL A 12 -8.29 -2.79 2.54
C VAL A 12 -6.92 -2.53 1.91
N VAL A 13 -6.92 -2.17 0.63
CA VAL A 13 -5.76 -1.62 -0.07
C VAL A 13 -5.91 -0.10 -0.13
N ALA A 14 -4.95 0.64 0.42
CA ALA A 14 -4.87 2.08 0.23
C ALA A 14 -4.00 2.39 -0.98
N GLU A 15 -4.61 2.92 -2.03
CA GLU A 15 -3.94 3.29 -3.28
C GLU A 15 -3.54 4.77 -3.29
N GLY A 16 -2.48 5.10 -4.05
CA GLY A 16 -2.03 6.47 -4.24
C GLY A 16 -1.19 7.05 -3.09
N VAL A 17 -0.51 6.20 -2.30
CA VAL A 17 0.39 6.67 -1.24
C VAL A 17 1.73 7.14 -1.83
N GLU A 18 2.06 8.41 -1.65
CA GLU A 18 3.25 9.05 -2.24
C GLU A 18 4.25 9.56 -1.20
N THR A 19 3.81 9.75 0.05
CA THR A 19 4.63 10.35 1.12
C THR A 19 4.63 9.51 2.38
N LYS A 20 5.70 9.64 3.19
CA LYS A 20 5.79 8.97 4.49
C LYS A 20 4.64 9.38 5.43
N ALA A 21 4.26 10.65 5.44
CA ALA A 21 3.13 11.13 6.24
C ALA A 21 1.80 10.45 5.91
N GLN A 22 1.54 10.15 4.62
CA GLN A 22 0.36 9.39 4.22
C GLN A 22 0.45 7.93 4.68
N LEU A 23 1.61 7.29 4.55
CA LEU A 23 1.85 5.93 5.04
C LEU A 23 1.61 5.85 6.56
N ASP A 24 2.22 6.75 7.33
CA ASP A 24 2.10 6.78 8.79
C ASP A 24 0.65 6.93 9.24
N CYS A 25 -0.09 7.85 8.60
CA CYS A 25 -1.53 8.02 8.85
C CYS A 25 -2.32 6.73 8.58
N LEU A 26 -2.03 6.01 7.49
CA LEU A 26 -2.73 4.78 7.15
C LEU A 26 -2.39 3.63 8.12
N GLU A 27 -1.13 3.51 8.51
CA GLU A 27 -0.68 2.52 9.50
C GLU A 27 -1.32 2.76 10.87
N GLU A 28 -1.37 4.00 11.34
CA GLU A 28 -2.02 4.39 12.60
C GLU A 28 -3.52 4.01 12.63
N HIS A 29 -4.18 4.06 11.47
CA HIS A 29 -5.60 3.69 11.34
C HIS A 29 -5.82 2.19 11.05
N GLY A 30 -4.76 1.38 10.97
CA GLY A 30 -4.83 -0.06 10.77
C GLY A 30 -5.00 -0.50 9.31
N CYS A 31 -4.59 0.33 8.35
CA CYS A 31 -4.55 -0.04 6.94
C CYS A 31 -3.13 -0.45 6.55
N HIS A 32 -2.93 -1.75 6.29
CA HIS A 32 -1.59 -2.34 6.14
C HIS A 32 -1.24 -2.77 4.71
N ILE A 33 -2.20 -2.77 3.79
CA ILE A 33 -1.93 -3.06 2.38
C ILE A 33 -1.90 -1.74 1.64
N ILE A 34 -0.74 -1.42 1.06
CA ILE A 34 -0.44 -0.10 0.53
C ILE A 34 0.03 -0.22 -0.91
N GLN A 35 -0.49 0.64 -1.78
CA GLN A 35 -0.01 0.83 -3.14
C GLN A 35 0.21 2.33 -3.39
N GLY A 36 1.36 2.68 -3.97
CA GLY A 36 1.61 4.04 -4.41
C GLY A 36 3.08 4.32 -4.65
N PHE A 37 3.36 5.52 -5.16
CA PHE A 37 4.70 5.91 -5.60
C PHE A 37 5.69 6.10 -4.45
N TYR A 38 5.22 6.13 -3.20
CA TYR A 38 6.08 6.06 -2.03
C TYR A 38 6.99 4.82 -2.06
N TYR A 39 6.44 3.69 -2.51
CA TYR A 39 7.20 2.47 -2.75
C TYR A 39 7.76 2.46 -4.17
N TYR A 40 6.88 2.21 -5.14
CA TYR A 40 7.27 2.10 -6.54
C TYR A 40 6.17 2.65 -7.45
N LYS A 41 6.59 3.25 -8.56
CA LYS A 41 5.70 3.54 -9.69
C LYS A 41 5.35 2.23 -10.42
N PRO A 42 4.26 2.21 -11.21
CA PRO A 42 4.02 1.14 -12.18
C PRO A 42 5.27 0.91 -13.00
N MET A 43 5.63 -0.37 -13.15
CA MET A 43 6.84 -0.80 -13.82
C MET A 43 6.52 -2.02 -14.68
N SER A 44 7.41 -2.32 -15.62
CA SER A 44 7.35 -3.50 -16.46
C SER A 44 7.60 -4.79 -15.69
N ALA A 45 7.26 -5.91 -16.30
CA ALA A 45 7.56 -7.23 -15.75
C ALA A 45 9.07 -7.41 -15.51
N ASP A 46 9.91 -6.96 -16.44
CA ASP A 46 11.37 -7.10 -16.31
C ASP A 46 11.92 -6.29 -15.12
N GLU A 47 11.39 -5.08 -14.90
CA GLU A 47 11.78 -4.23 -13.78
C GLU A 47 11.39 -4.84 -12.43
N ILE A 48 10.18 -5.42 -12.31
CA ILE A 48 9.77 -6.06 -11.05
C ILE A 48 10.54 -7.37 -10.80
N MET A 49 10.92 -8.12 -11.84
CA MET A 49 11.75 -9.31 -11.67
C MET A 49 13.09 -8.97 -11.02
N ILE A 50 13.73 -7.86 -11.42
CA ILE A 50 14.98 -7.39 -10.80
C ILE A 50 14.80 -7.11 -9.30
N LEU A 51 13.66 -6.55 -8.90
CA LEU A 51 13.37 -6.26 -7.48
C LEU A 51 13.07 -7.52 -6.66
N LEU A 52 12.46 -8.54 -7.26
CA LEU A 52 12.10 -9.79 -6.59
C LEU A 52 13.28 -10.74 -6.41
N ASP A 53 14.30 -10.63 -7.27
CA ASP A 53 15.52 -11.45 -7.22
C ASP A 53 16.63 -10.86 -6.31
N ALA A 54 16.37 -9.72 -5.66
CA ALA A 54 17.29 -9.02 -4.74
C ALA A 54 17.16 -9.51 -3.29
#